data_AF-A0A0Q6Q722-F1
#
_entry.id   AF-A0A0Q6Q722-F1
#
_cell.length_a   1.000
_cell.length_b   1.000
_cell.length_c   1.000
_cell.angle_alpha   90.00
_cell.angle_beta   90.00
_cell.angle_gamma   90.00
#
_symmetry.space_group_name_H-M   'P 1'
#
loop_
_entity.id
_entity.type
_entity.pdbx_description
1 polymer ?
#
loop_
_entity_poly.entity_id
_entity_poly.type
_entity_poly.pdbx_seq_one_letter_code
_entity_poly.pdbx_strand_id
1 'polypeptide(L)'
;MIIKDRDTLTVLLVGSTHYVEMAPGKEAAIYYRTAAEAFMALPDGTRRTGQWRLTDTGYHVDWIDGPSAGWQIDVEPGRIGYVDAGGVERGRVSRIVPGDAASLSV
;
A
#
# COMPACT_ATOMS: atom_id res chain seq x y z
N MET A 1 -10.46 0.66 12.50
CA MET A 1 -11.30 1.69 11.85
C MET A 1 -10.80 1.92 10.43
N ILE A 2 -11.68 1.76 9.43
CA ILE A 2 -11.34 2.04 8.04
C ILE A 2 -11.22 3.55 7.79
N ILE A 3 -10.09 3.99 7.26
CA ILE A 3 -9.90 5.37 6.80
C ILE A 3 -10.66 5.56 5.48
N LYS A 4 -11.62 6.48 5.47
CA LYS A 4 -12.39 6.88 4.28
C LYS A 4 -12.08 8.29 3.80
N ASP A 5 -11.43 9.09 4.64
CA ASP A 5 -11.07 10.46 4.33
C ASP A 5 -9.88 10.50 3.34
N ARG A 6 -10.06 11.26 2.25
CA ARG A 6 -9.11 11.31 1.13
C ARG A 6 -7.82 12.03 1.52
N ASP A 7 -7.90 13.07 2.34
CA ASP A 7 -6.74 13.84 2.75
C ASP A 7 -5.87 13.02 3.72
N THR A 8 -6.51 12.30 4.64
CA THR A 8 -5.84 11.37 5.55
C THR A 8 -5.13 10.24 4.79
N LEU A 9 -5.80 9.61 3.81
CA LEU A 9 -5.16 8.58 2.97
C LEU A 9 -3.99 9.16 2.16
N THR A 10 -4.16 10.37 1.63
CA THR A 10 -3.10 11.05 0.87
C THR A 10 -1.86 11.26 1.74
N VAL A 11 -2.04 11.83 2.94
CA VAL A 11 -0.94 12.07 3.89
C VAL A 11 -0.26 10.77 4.34
N LEU A 12 -1.04 9.71 4.52
CA LEU A 12 -0.53 8.43 4.97
C LEU A 12 0.27 7.68 3.89
N LEU A 13 -0.18 7.75 2.64
CA LEU A 13 0.39 6.97 1.54
C LEU A 13 1.48 7.74 0.79
N VAL A 14 1.15 8.93 0.27
CA VAL A 14 1.98 9.64 -0.70
C VAL A 14 3.34 10.04 -0.11
N GLY A 15 4.40 9.82 -0.88
CA GLY A 15 5.76 10.16 -0.53
C GLY A 15 6.39 9.21 0.49
N SER A 16 5.80 8.03 0.74
CA SER A 16 6.31 7.08 1.72
C SER A 16 6.33 5.64 1.21
N THR A 17 7.30 4.86 1.71
CA THR A 17 7.37 3.41 1.55
C THR A 17 6.73 2.73 2.74
N HIS A 18 5.71 1.94 2.48
CA HIS A 18 5.03 1.08 3.43
C HIS A 18 5.65 -0.30 3.36
N TYR A 19 6.10 -0.82 4.50
CA TYR A 19 6.54 -2.19 4.62
C TYR A 19 5.41 -3.01 5.25
N VAL A 20 4.94 -4.02 4.52
CA VAL A 20 3.72 -4.76 4.83
C VAL A 20 4.07 -6.23 5.00
N GLU A 21 3.91 -6.74 6.22
CA GLU A 21 4.05 -8.16 6.53
C GLU A 21 2.78 -8.90 6.09
N MET A 22 2.92 -9.75 5.07
CA MET A 22 1.83 -10.53 4.47
C MET A 22 1.67 -11.91 5.13
N ALA A 23 2.75 -12.42 5.71
CA ALA A 23 2.85 -13.63 6.52
C ALA A 23 4.15 -13.55 7.35
N PRO A 24 4.34 -14.39 8.38
CA PRO A 24 5.54 -14.35 9.23
C PRO A 24 6.84 -14.36 8.41
N GLY A 25 7.60 -13.26 8.48
CA GLY A 25 8.86 -13.09 7.76
C GLY A 25 8.73 -12.88 6.24
N LYS A 26 7.52 -12.62 5.73
CA LYS A 26 7.23 -12.31 4.32
C LYS A 26 6.74 -10.87 4.21
N GLU A 27 7.69 -9.96 4.04
CA GLU A 27 7.43 -8.53 3.95
C GLU A 27 7.48 -8.05 2.49
N ALA A 28 6.46 -7.29 2.09
CA ALA A 28 6.45 -6.52 0.85
C ALA A 28 6.79 -5.06 1.14
N ALA A 29 7.36 -4.36 0.17
CA ALA A 29 7.54 -2.91 0.22
C ALA A 29 6.68 -2.26 -0.87
N ILE A 30 5.91 -1.23 -0.51
CA ILE A 30 5.06 -0.48 -1.44
C ILE A 30 5.38 1.00 -1.30
N TYR A 31 5.83 1.64 -2.37
CA TYR A 31 6.14 3.06 -2.41
C TYR A 31 5.11 3.81 -3.24
N TYR A 32 4.38 4.73 -2.62
CA TYR A 32 3.42 5.60 -3.30
C TYR A 32 4.09 6.94 -3.60
N ARG A 33 4.72 7.08 -4.77
CA ARG A 33 5.53 8.27 -5.11
C ARG A 33 4.67 9.54 -5.16
N THR A 34 3.54 9.45 -5.84
CA THR A 34 2.61 10.57 -6.06
C THR A 34 1.18 10.11 -5.80
N ALA A 35 0.21 10.99 -5.97
CA ALA A 35 -1.22 10.63 -5.92
C ALA A 35 -1.70 9.73 -7.09
N ALA A 36 -0.81 9.40 -8.03
CA ALA A 36 -1.12 8.57 -9.19
C ALA A 36 -0.17 7.38 -9.38
N GLU A 37 1.08 7.44 -8.90
CA GLU A 37 2.11 6.45 -9.19
C GLU A 37 2.50 5.65 -7.94
N ALA A 38 2.58 4.33 -8.07
CA ALA A 38 3.03 3.41 -7.03
C ALA A 38 3.99 2.34 -7.56
N PHE A 39 4.87 1.88 -6.68
CA PHE A 39 5.85 0.83 -6.94
C PHE A 39 5.77 -0.20 -5.82
N MET A 40 6.05 -1.46 -6.13
CA MET A 40 6.03 -2.54 -5.15
C MET A 40 7.17 -3.52 -5.37
N ALA A 41 7.72 -4.05 -4.29
CA ALA A 41 8.47 -5.30 -4.27
C ALA A 41 7.74 -6.32 -3.39
N LEU A 42 7.43 -7.48 -3.95
CA LEU A 42 6.88 -8.62 -3.22
C LEU A 42 7.98 -9.36 -2.43
N PRO A 43 7.61 -10.22 -1.46
CA PRO A 43 8.58 -10.96 -0.65
C PRO A 43 9.50 -11.90 -1.44
N ASP A 44 9.12 -12.26 -2.67
CA ASP A 44 9.92 -13.07 -3.60
C ASP A 44 10.87 -12.23 -4.48
N GLY A 45 10.88 -10.92 -4.31
CA GLY A 45 11.68 -9.97 -5.09
C GLY A 45 11.01 -9.47 -6.37
N THR A 46 9.83 -9.99 -6.73
CA THR A 46 9.07 -9.50 -7.89
C THR A 46 8.75 -8.02 -7.71
N ARG A 47 9.14 -7.21 -8.69
CA ARG A 47 8.85 -5.78 -8.71
C ARG A 47 7.66 -5.47 -9.61
N ARG A 48 6.84 -4.50 -9.21
CA ARG A 48 5.72 -3.99 -10.00
C ARG A 48 5.71 -2.48 -9.97
N THR A 49 5.30 -1.89 -11.09
CA THR A 49 4.94 -0.49 -11.21
C THR A 49 3.44 -0.42 -11.48
N GLY A 50 2.76 0.55 -10.91
CA GLY A 50 1.32 0.66 -11.04
C GLY A 50 0.84 2.09 -10.96
N GLN A 51 -0.38 2.29 -11.46
CA GLN A 51 -1.12 3.52 -11.26
C GLN A 51 -2.15 3.30 -10.17
N TRP A 52 -2.39 4.30 -9.33
CA TRP A 52 -3.37 4.22 -8.27
C TRP A 52 -4.23 5.46 -8.19
N ARG A 53 -5.41 5.31 -7.59
CA ARG A 53 -6.37 6.41 -7.39
C ARG A 53 -7.17 6.18 -6.13
N LEU A 54 -7.48 7.26 -5.43
CA LEU A 54 -8.41 7.24 -4.29
C LEU A 54 -9.86 7.01 -4.77
N THR A 55 -10.59 6.18 -4.04
CA THR A 55 -12.02 5.89 -4.22
C THR A 55 -12.81 6.39 -3.02
N ASP A 56 -14.14 6.24 -3.03
CA ASP A 56 -15.00 6.65 -1.90
C ASP A 56 -14.80 5.77 -0.66
N THR A 57 -14.19 4.60 -0.83
CA THR A 57 -14.02 3.59 0.22
C THR A 57 -12.57 3.29 0.55
N GLY A 58 -11.60 3.89 -0.15
CA GLY A 58 -10.18 3.60 0.00
C GLY A 58 -9.41 4.02 -1.24
N TYR A 59 -8.75 3.07 -1.89
CA TYR A 59 -8.04 3.31 -3.14
C TYR A 59 -8.02 2.08 -4.04
N HIS A 60 -7.69 2.28 -5.31
CA HIS A 60 -7.52 1.22 -6.29
C HIS A 60 -6.13 1.31 -6.91
N VAL A 61 -5.49 0.17 -7.13
CA VAL A 61 -4.19 0.09 -7.82
C VAL A 61 -4.31 -0.82 -9.02
N ASP A 62 -3.82 -0.34 -10.16
CA ASP A 62 -3.67 -1.08 -11.41
C ASP A 62 -2.18 -1.32 -11.64
N TRP A 63 -1.73 -2.55 -11.36
CA TRP A 63 -0.33 -2.95 -11.59
C TRP A 63 -0.11 -3.29 -13.07
N ILE A 64 0.99 -2.79 -13.65
CA ILE A 64 1.42 -3.18 -15.00
C ILE A 64 1.76 -4.67 -15.00
N ASP A 65 1.21 -5.41 -15.97
CA ASP A 65 1.33 -6.88 -16.10
C ASP A 65 0.94 -7.65 -14.82
N GLY A 66 0.10 -7.03 -13.98
CA GLY A 66 -0.34 -7.56 -12.70
C GLY A 66 -1.84 -7.41 -12.49
N PRO A 67 -2.34 -7.82 -11.32
CA PRO A 67 -3.75 -7.67 -11.00
C PRO A 67 -4.09 -6.21 -10.71
N SER A 68 -5.31 -5.85 -11.06
CA SER A 68 -5.98 -4.65 -10.57
C SER A 68 -6.73 -4.97 -9.27
N ALA A 69 -6.59 -4.15 -8.24
CA ALA A 69 -7.24 -4.41 -6.94
C ALA A 69 -7.62 -3.15 -6.17
N GLY A 70 -8.77 -3.22 -5.49
CA GLY A 70 -9.22 -2.24 -4.50
C GLY A 70 -8.70 -2.57 -3.09
N TRP A 71 -8.32 -1.53 -2.36
CA TRP A 71 -7.70 -1.59 -1.05
C TRP A 71 -8.29 -0.56 -0.10
N GLN A 72 -8.29 -0.90 1.18
CA GLN A 72 -8.64 -0.02 2.29
C GLN A 72 -7.53 -0.08 3.35
N ILE A 73 -7.39 1.00 4.11
CA ILE A 73 -6.51 1.05 5.26
C ILE A 73 -7.33 1.00 6.53
N ASP A 74 -7.10 -0.03 7.33
CA ASP A 74 -7.69 -0.19 8.65
C ASP A 74 -6.70 0.22 9.74
N VAL A 75 -7.09 1.13 10.63
CA VAL A 75 -6.25 1.62 11.71
C VAL A 75 -6.88 1.35 13.07
N GLU A 76 -6.08 0.79 13.95
CA GLU A 76 -6.37 0.58 15.37
C GLU A 76 -5.14 1.02 16.19
N PRO A 77 -5.28 1.28 17.50
CA PRO A 77 -4.12 1.56 18.34
C PRO A 77 -3.04 0.47 18.21
N GLY A 78 -1.87 0.84 17.67
CA GLY A 78 -0.74 -0.06 17.45
C GLY A 78 -0.82 -0.96 16.20
N ARG A 79 -1.80 -0.76 15.31
CA ARG A 79 -1.95 -1.55 14.08
C ARG A 79 -2.43 -0.70 12.90
N ILE A 80 -1.79 -0.89 11.75
CA ILE A 80 -2.29 -0.45 10.44
C ILE A 80 -2.35 -1.70 9.56
N GLY A 81 -3.53 -2.01 9.02
CA GLY A 81 -3.78 -3.17 8.17
C GLY A 81 -4.18 -2.75 6.76
N TYR A 82 -3.69 -3.50 5.77
CA TYR A 82 -4.13 -3.41 4.38
C TYR A 82 -5.24 -4.44 4.16
N VAL A 83 -6.43 -3.95 3.80
CA VAL A 83 -7.65 -4.74 3.66
C VAL A 83 -8.09 -4.71 2.21
N ASP A 84 -8.44 -5.86 1.64
CA ASP A 84 -8.93 -5.93 0.27
C ASP A 84 -10.40 -5.48 0.14
N ALA A 85 -10.90 -5.39 -1.09
CA ALA A 85 -12.29 -5.01 -1.36
C ALA A 85 -13.35 -5.96 -0.73
N GLY A 86 -12.96 -7.18 -0.35
CA GLY A 86 -13.81 -8.14 0.35
C GLY A 86 -13.81 -7.97 1.88
N GLY A 87 -13.05 -7.01 2.41
CA GLY A 87 -12.92 -6.79 3.85
C GLY A 87 -11.91 -7.73 4.52
N VAL A 88 -11.09 -8.45 3.74
CA VAL A 88 -10.08 -9.38 4.28
C VAL A 88 -8.74 -8.66 4.43
N GLU A 89 -8.17 -8.68 5.62
CA GLU A 89 -6.80 -8.20 5.85
C GLU A 89 -5.80 -9.09 5.09
N ARG A 90 -4.98 -8.46 4.25
CA ARG A 90 -3.93 -9.13 3.46
C ARG A 90 -2.53 -8.87 3.95
N GLY A 91 -2.36 -7.92 4.87
CA GLY A 91 -1.09 -7.67 5.51
C GLY A 91 -1.15 -6.53 6.52
N ARG A 92 -0.16 -6.54 7.42
CA ARG A 92 0.00 -5.54 8.46
C ARG A 92 1.22 -4.69 8.20
N VAL A 93 1.09 -3.38 8.35
CA VAL A 93 2.23 -2.46 8.23
C VAL A 93 3.16 -2.67 9.42
N SER A 94 4.42 -3.00 9.14
CA SER A 94 5.49 -3.12 10.13
C SER A 94 6.17 -1.77 10.38
N ARG A 95 6.32 -0.95 9.32
CA ARG A 95 6.87 0.42 9.36
C ARG A 95 6.47 1.22 8.11
N ILE A 96 6.49 2.53 8.27
CA ILE A 96 6.35 3.51 7.18
C ILE A 96 7.61 4.37 7.19
N VAL A 97 8.28 4.48 6.05
CA VAL A 97 9.52 5.24 5.91
C VAL A 97 9.35 6.29 4.80
N PRO A 98 9.60 7.58 5.06
CA PRO A 98 9.52 8.61 4.02
C PRO A 98 10.46 8.34 2.84
N GLY A 99 9.99 8.66 1.63
CA GLY A 99 10.70 8.48 0.37
C GLY A 99 10.68 7.05 -0.18
N ASP A 100 11.47 6.83 -1.23
CA ASP A 100 11.67 5.51 -1.87
C ASP A 100 12.70 4.68 -1.10
N ALA A 101 12.38 4.33 0.15
CA ALA A 101 13.30 3.69 1.08
C ALA A 101 13.78 2.31 0.61
N ALA A 102 13.03 1.64 -0.27
CA ALA A 102 13.38 0.35 -0.85
C ALA A 102 13.96 0.44 -2.27
N SER A 103 14.21 1.65 -2.80
CA SER A 103 14.76 1.86 -4.16
C SER A 103 13.95 1.13 -5.24
N LEU A 104 12.63 1.30 -5.18
CA LEU A 104 11.65 0.63 -6.03
C LEU A 104 11.41 1.36 -7.35
N SER A 105 11.71 2.65 -7.41
CA SER A 105 11.31 3.53 -8.51
C SER A 105 12.43 3.86 -9.51
N VAL A 106 13.42 2.96 -9.55
CA VAL A 106 14.59 2.98 -10.44
C VAL A 106 14.27 2.58 -11.88
#